data_AF-A0A356P6J3-F1
#
_entry.id   AF-A0A356P6J3-F1
#
_cell.length_a   1.000
_cell.length_b   1.000
_cell.length_c   1.000
_cell.angle_alpha   90.00
_cell.angle_beta   90.00
_cell.angle_gamma   90.00
#
_symmetry.space_group_name_H-M   'P 1'
#
loop_
_entity.id
_entity.type
_entity.pdbx_description
1 polymer ?
#
loop_
_entity_poly.entity_id
_entity_poly.type
_entity_poly.pdbx_seq_one_letter_code
_entity_poly.pdbx_strand_id
1 'polypeptide(L)'
;MAVLIIGLFMMQLIPAKPVMAAFDQTAYCNDMGKKIEDMANKYNIPPVLLKSIAWMESGWKQYNSDTSGQPLTDQLLIGYDGIGIGIMQISSYDPNETVTMDRLKNDMDYNLEV
;
A
#
# COMPACT_ATOMS: atom_id res chain seq x y z
N MET A 1 -39.34 -33.63 25.82
CA MET A 1 -39.24 -32.38 25.03
C MET A 1 -38.12 -31.43 25.47
N ALA A 2 -37.11 -31.85 26.25
CA ALA A 2 -36.01 -30.97 26.65
C ALA A 2 -34.69 -31.19 25.87
N VAL A 3 -34.49 -32.39 25.31
CA VAL A 3 -33.23 -32.78 24.65
C VAL A 3 -33.09 -32.20 23.24
N LEU A 4 -34.21 -31.88 22.57
CA LEU A 4 -34.20 -31.34 21.20
C LEU A 4 -33.83 -29.84 21.14
N ILE A 5 -33.99 -29.10 22.24
CA ILE A 5 -33.74 -27.64 22.29
C ILE A 5 -32.26 -27.33 22.54
N ILE A 6 -31.54 -28.22 23.25
CA ILE A 6 -30.12 -28.05 23.59
C ILE A 6 -29.22 -28.22 22.34
N GLY A 7 -29.61 -29.11 21.42
CA GLY A 7 -28.86 -29.33 20.16
C GLY A 7 -28.91 -28.13 19.20
N LEU A 8 -30.00 -27.37 19.19
CA LEU A 8 -30.16 -26.19 18.30
C LEU A 8 -29.30 -25.00 18.75
N PHE A 9 -29.02 -24.89 20.06
CA PHE A 9 -28.18 -23.84 20.63
C PHE A 9 -26.68 -24.06 20.36
N MET A 10 -26.23 -25.31 20.23
CA MET A 10 -24.81 -25.63 19.99
C MET A 10 -24.34 -25.31 18.56
N MET A 11 -25.25 -25.14 17.59
CA MET A 11 -24.88 -24.82 16.20
C MET A 11 -24.59 -23.33 15.97
N GLN A 12 -24.87 -22.46 16.94
CA GLN A 12 -24.73 -21.00 16.81
C GLN A 12 -23.36 -20.47 17.27
N LEU A 13 -22.47 -21.35 17.75
CA LEU A 13 -21.19 -20.99 18.39
C LEU A 13 -19.98 -21.11 17.47
N ILE A 14 -20.16 -21.36 16.17
CA ILE A 14 -19.06 -21.22 15.21
C ILE A 14 -18.96 -19.73 14.88
N PRO A 15 -17.91 -19.01 15.31
CA PRO A 15 -17.73 -17.63 14.90
C PRO A 15 -17.63 -17.61 13.38
N ALA A 16 -18.60 -16.97 12.72
CA ALA A 16 -18.51 -16.68 11.30
C ALA A 16 -17.24 -15.83 11.11
N LYS A 17 -16.25 -16.37 10.38
CA LYS A 17 -15.10 -15.57 9.97
C LYS A 17 -15.66 -14.39 9.18
N PRO A 18 -15.37 -13.13 9.56
CA PRO A 18 -15.83 -12.00 8.78
C PRO A 18 -15.29 -12.17 7.36
N VAL A 19 -16.18 -12.19 6.37
CA VAL A 19 -15.79 -12.06 4.97
C VAL A 19 -15.29 -10.62 4.84
N MET A 20 -13.97 -10.43 4.82
CA MET A 20 -13.40 -9.14 4.49
C MET A 20 -13.88 -8.75 3.10
N ALA A 21 -14.26 -7.48 2.92
CA ALA A 21 -14.58 -6.96 1.59
C ALA A 21 -13.38 -7.19 0.66
N ALA A 22 -13.67 -7.59 -0.58
CA ALA A 22 -12.63 -7.74 -1.59
C ALA A 22 -11.92 -6.40 -1.81
N PHE A 23 -10.62 -6.46 -2.12
CA PHE A 23 -9.86 -5.27 -2.47
C PHE A 23 -10.42 -4.60 -3.72
N ASP A 24 -10.76 -3.33 -3.61
CA ASP A 24 -11.09 -2.51 -4.78
C ASP A 24 -9.81 -1.96 -5.40
N GLN A 25 -9.20 -2.77 -6.27
CA GLN A 25 -8.01 -2.38 -7.03
C GLN A 25 -8.25 -1.13 -7.89
N THR A 26 -9.47 -0.91 -8.39
CA THR A 26 -9.77 0.23 -9.26
C THR A 26 -9.77 1.52 -8.45
N ALA A 27 -10.44 1.53 -7.29
CA ALA A 27 -10.41 2.66 -6.38
C ALA A 27 -8.97 2.98 -5.94
N TYR A 28 -8.19 1.96 -5.57
CA TYR A 28 -6.78 2.14 -5.21
C TYR A 28 -5.96 2.79 -6.33
N CYS A 29 -6.07 2.28 -7.56
CA CYS A 29 -5.34 2.85 -8.70
C CYS A 29 -5.76 4.30 -9.00
N ASN A 30 -7.05 4.64 -8.83
CA ASN A 30 -7.54 6.00 -9.04
C ASN A 30 -7.00 6.96 -7.97
N ASP A 31 -7.07 6.58 -6.70
CA ASP A 31 -6.58 7.39 -5.59
C ASP A 31 -5.07 7.63 -5.69
N MET A 32 -4.32 6.56 -6.01
CA MET A 32 -2.87 6.64 -6.20
C MET A 32 -2.51 7.49 -7.42
N GLY A 33 -3.18 7.24 -8.56
CA GLY A 33 -2.97 8.00 -9.78
C GLY A 33 -3.24 9.49 -9.59
N LYS A 34 -4.25 9.86 -8.79
CA LYS A 34 -4.54 11.25 -8.43
C LYS A 34 -3.42 11.86 -7.58
N LYS A 35 -2.94 11.17 -6.56
CA LYS A 35 -1.84 11.67 -5.72
C LYS A 35 -0.55 11.91 -6.52
N ILE A 36 -0.17 10.97 -7.39
CA ILE A 36 0.99 11.13 -8.27
C ILE A 36 0.78 12.32 -9.22
N GLU A 37 -0.42 12.48 -9.76
CA GLU A 37 -0.76 13.61 -10.63
C GLU A 37 -0.68 14.96 -9.92
N ASP A 38 -1.23 15.06 -8.70
CA ASP A 38 -1.19 16.28 -7.90
C ASP A 38 0.28 16.66 -7.58
N MET A 39 1.15 15.68 -7.30
CA MET A 39 2.58 15.91 -7.10
C MET A 39 3.28 16.36 -8.39
N ALA A 40 3.01 15.69 -9.51
CA ALA A 40 3.59 16.07 -10.81
C ALA A 40 3.21 17.51 -11.19
N ASN A 41 1.94 17.87 -10.99
CA ASN A 41 1.43 19.21 -11.25
C ASN A 41 2.09 20.27 -10.35
N LYS A 42 2.32 19.97 -9.07
CA LYS A 42 3.05 20.87 -8.13
C LYS A 42 4.42 21.28 -8.68
N TYR A 43 5.10 20.38 -9.39
CA TYR A 43 6.44 20.59 -9.95
C TYR A 43 6.45 20.88 -11.47
N ASN A 44 5.29 21.11 -12.09
CA ASN A 44 5.15 21.31 -13.54
C ASN A 44 5.73 20.15 -14.39
N ILE A 45 5.68 18.93 -13.86
CA ILE A 45 6.06 17.71 -14.57
C ILE A 45 4.81 17.19 -15.28
N PRO A 46 4.87 16.83 -16.58
CA PRO A 46 3.77 16.14 -17.25
C PRO A 46 3.35 14.90 -16.44
N PRO A 47 2.10 14.79 -15.94
CA PRO A 47 1.70 13.73 -15.01
C PRO A 47 1.95 12.31 -15.50
N VAL A 48 1.85 12.10 -16.82
CA VAL A 48 2.15 10.82 -17.45
C VAL A 48 3.59 10.36 -17.17
N LEU A 49 4.57 11.28 -17.12
CA LEU A 49 5.97 10.93 -16.89
C LEU A 49 6.17 10.41 -15.46
N LEU A 50 5.69 11.13 -14.45
CA LEU A 50 5.84 10.69 -13.06
C LEU A 50 5.07 9.38 -12.79
N LYS A 51 3.87 9.25 -13.36
CA LYS A 51 3.09 8.00 -13.34
C LYS A 51 3.85 6.83 -13.98
N SER A 52 4.50 7.05 -15.12
CA SER A 52 5.28 6.02 -15.79
C SER A 52 6.51 5.60 -14.99
N ILE A 53 7.20 6.54 -14.34
CA ILE A 53 8.34 6.24 -13.47
C ILE A 53 7.88 5.43 -12.26
N ALA A 54 6.87 5.91 -11.52
CA ALA A 54 6.30 5.17 -10.38
C ALA A 54 5.84 3.76 -10.78
N TRP A 55 5.31 3.59 -12.00
CA TRP A 55 4.91 2.27 -12.51
C TRP A 55 6.12 1.37 -12.74
N MET A 56 7.18 1.90 -13.35
CA MET A 56 8.40 1.14 -13.62
C MET A 56 9.13 0.74 -12.34
N GLU A 57 9.20 1.65 -11.36
CA GLU A 57 9.95 1.44 -10.12
C GLU A 57 9.23 0.47 -9.16
N SER A 58 7.91 0.58 -9.03
CA SER A 58 7.18 -0.17 -7.98
C SER A 58 5.84 -0.75 -8.42
N GLY A 59 5.36 -0.45 -9.62
CA GLY A 59 3.98 -0.70 -10.01
C GLY A 59 2.98 0.11 -9.18
N TRP A 60 3.37 1.34 -8.79
CA TRP A 60 2.59 2.27 -7.94
C TRP A 60 2.41 1.82 -6.48
N LYS A 61 3.42 1.14 -5.92
CA LYS A 61 3.32 0.55 -4.58
C LYS A 61 4.33 1.17 -3.62
N GLN A 62 3.84 1.77 -2.54
CA GLN A 62 4.67 2.13 -1.39
C GLN A 62 4.99 0.89 -0.53
N TYR A 63 4.06 -0.05 -0.47
CA TYR A 63 4.11 -1.24 0.39
C TYR A 63 3.97 -2.52 -0.43
N ASN A 64 4.44 -3.64 0.11
CA ASN A 64 4.13 -4.95 -0.43
C ASN A 64 2.62 -5.19 -0.43
N SER A 65 2.17 -6.08 -1.30
CA SER A 65 0.77 -6.48 -1.37
C SER A 65 0.61 -7.91 -0.89
N ASP A 66 -0.53 -8.23 -0.28
CA ASP A 66 -0.92 -9.61 -0.04
C ASP A 66 -1.33 -10.33 -1.33
N THR A 67 -1.79 -11.57 -1.21
CA THR A 67 -2.24 -12.37 -2.36
C THR A 67 -3.51 -11.84 -3.03
N SER A 68 -4.26 -10.95 -2.38
CA SER A 68 -5.43 -10.28 -2.91
C SER A 68 -5.14 -8.90 -3.53
N GLY A 69 -3.88 -8.44 -3.46
CA GLY A 69 -3.45 -7.13 -3.93
C GLY A 69 -3.53 -6.02 -2.87
N GLN A 70 -4.06 -6.30 -1.69
CA GLN A 70 -4.18 -5.31 -0.61
C GLN A 70 -2.78 -4.88 -0.15
N PRO A 71 -2.51 -3.56 -0.07
CA PRO A 71 -1.27 -3.07 0.53
C PRO A 71 -1.13 -3.48 2.00
N LEU A 72 0.01 -4.08 2.33
CA LEU A 72 0.42 -4.43 3.68
C LEU A 72 1.19 -3.24 4.26
N THR A 73 0.49 -2.30 4.90
CA THR A 73 1.07 -1.00 5.34
C THR A 73 2.18 -1.12 6.38
N ASP A 74 2.36 -2.29 6.98
CA ASP A 74 3.46 -2.66 7.87
C ASP A 74 4.67 -3.27 7.13
N GLN A 75 4.52 -3.58 5.84
CA GLN A 75 5.54 -4.19 4.99
C GLN A 75 5.91 -3.26 3.84
N LEU A 76 6.80 -2.32 4.12
CA LEU A 76 7.38 -1.41 3.14
C LEU A 76 7.95 -2.15 1.91
N LEU A 77 7.74 -1.59 0.72
CA LEU A 77 8.38 -2.07 -0.49
C LEU A 77 9.85 -1.60 -0.50
N ILE A 78 10.77 -2.56 -0.49
CA ILE A 78 12.21 -2.34 -0.61
C ILE A 78 12.69 -2.96 -1.92
N GLY A 79 13.57 -2.25 -2.63
CA GLY A 79 14.18 -2.69 -3.87
C GLY A 79 14.93 -4.00 -3.72
N TYR A 80 15.10 -4.72 -4.83
CA TYR A 80 15.76 -6.02 -4.84
C TYR A 80 17.22 -5.95 -4.33
N ASP A 81 17.87 -4.81 -4.53
CA ASP A 81 19.22 -4.51 -4.04
C ASP A 81 19.27 -4.17 -2.54
N GLY A 82 18.12 -4.02 -1.88
CA GLY A 82 18.00 -3.63 -0.48
C GLY A 82 18.13 -2.13 -0.22
N ILE A 83 18.15 -1.30 -1.26
CA ILE A 83 18.42 0.15 -1.16
C ILE A 83 17.19 0.97 -1.55
N GLY A 84 16.52 0.66 -2.67
CA GLY A 84 15.36 1.43 -3.11
C GLY A 84 14.21 1.42 -2.10
N ILE A 85 13.64 2.58 -1.78
CA ILE A 85 12.52 2.69 -0.82
C ILE A 85 11.24 3.15 -1.52
N GLY A 86 10.16 2.39 -1.35
CA GLY A 86 8.79 2.85 -1.61
C GLY A 86 8.43 3.02 -3.09
N ILE A 87 7.47 3.91 -3.35
CA ILE A 87 6.82 4.04 -4.66
C ILE A 87 7.76 4.51 -5.78
N MET A 88 8.75 5.33 -5.47
CA MET A 88 9.75 5.83 -6.41
C MET A 88 11.10 5.11 -6.28
N GLN A 89 11.22 4.10 -5.41
CA GLN A 89 12.46 3.35 -5.17
C GLN A 89 13.67 4.27 -4.89
N ILE A 90 13.46 5.31 -4.08
CA ILE A 90 14.50 6.30 -3.76
C ILE A 90 15.69 5.61 -3.08
N SER A 91 16.89 5.81 -3.63
CA SER A 91 18.15 5.19 -3.16
C SER A 91 19.25 6.21 -2.84
N SER A 92 18.99 7.50 -3.06
CA SER A 92 19.92 8.60 -2.79
C SER A 92 19.59 9.26 -1.44
N TYR A 93 20.02 8.65 -0.35
CA TYR A 93 19.83 9.15 1.02
C TYR A 93 21.00 8.75 1.93
N ASP A 94 21.18 9.45 3.05
CA ASP A 94 22.09 9.01 4.12
C ASP A 94 21.35 8.04 5.06
N PRO A 95 21.76 6.77 5.18
CA PRO A 95 21.09 5.81 6.05
C PRO A 95 21.19 6.16 7.55
N ASN A 96 22.09 7.07 7.93
CA ASN A 96 22.20 7.55 9.31
C ASN A 96 21.22 8.70 9.62
N GLU A 97 20.60 9.29 8.60
CA GLU A 97 19.63 10.36 8.78
C GLU A 97 18.23 9.79 9.04
N THR A 98 17.95 9.50 10.31
CA THR A 98 16.74 8.79 10.73
C THR A 98 15.44 9.48 10.36
N VAL A 99 15.42 10.83 10.30
CA VAL A 99 14.21 11.60 9.93
C VAL A 99 13.89 11.43 8.45
N THR A 100 14.88 11.59 7.57
CA THR A 100 14.71 11.36 6.12
C THR A 100 14.32 9.92 5.85
N MET A 101 14.98 8.97 6.53
CA MET A 101 14.62 7.56 6.46
C MET A 101 13.19 7.28 6.89
N ASP A 102 12.72 7.87 7.99
CA ASP A 102 11.34 7.68 8.45
C ASP A 102 10.32 8.22 7.43
N ARG A 103 10.58 9.40 6.88
CA ARG A 103 9.72 10.01 5.86
C ARG A 103 9.69 9.20 4.57
N LEU A 104 10.84 8.74 4.05
CA LEU A 104 10.85 7.91 2.83
C LEU A 104 9.99 6.65 2.96
N LYS A 105 9.89 6.09 4.17
CA LYS A 105 9.14 4.86 4.45
C LYS A 105 7.65 5.11 4.69
N ASN A 106 7.33 6.16 5.46
CA ASN A 106 5.99 6.37 6.01
C ASN A 106 5.23 7.54 5.37
N ASP A 107 5.92 8.42 4.65
CA ASP A 107 5.37 9.57 3.96
C ASP A 107 5.53 9.37 2.44
N MET A 108 4.46 8.88 1.82
CA MET A 108 4.45 8.65 0.38
C MET A 108 4.54 9.95 -0.41
N ASP A 109 4.00 11.06 0.11
CA ASP A 109 4.09 12.34 -0.58
C ASP A 109 5.55 12.83 -0.56
N TYR A 110 6.30 12.57 0.51
CA TYR A 110 7.75 12.80 0.52
C TYR A 110 8.51 11.89 -0.46
N ASN A 111 8.15 10.60 -0.55
CA ASN A 111 8.77 9.67 -1.49
C ASN A 111 8.59 10.09 -2.96
N LEU A 112 7.44 10.70 -3.28
CA LEU A 112 7.14 11.26 -4.61
C LEU A 112 7.80 12.63 -4.87
N GLU A 113 8.22 13.35 -3.83
CA GLU A 113 8.72 14.72 -3.91
C GLU A 113 10.23 14.81 -4.18
N VAL A 114 11.02 13.85 -3.67
CA VAL A 114 12.49 13.88 -3.69
C VAL A 114 13.12 13.38 -4.99
#